data_AF-A0A936C4X0-F1
#
_entry.id   AF-A0A936C4X0-F1
#
_cell.length_a   1.000
_cell.length_b   1.000
_cell.length_c   1.000
_cell.angle_alpha   90.00
_cell.angle_beta   90.00
_cell.angle_gamma   90.00
#
_symmetry.space_group_name_H-M   'P 1'
#
loop_
_entity.id
_entity.type
_entity.pdbx_description
1 polymer ?
#
loop_
_entity_poly.entity_id
_entity_poly.type
_entity_poly.pdbx_seq_one_letter_code
_entity_poly.pdbx_strand_id
1 'polypeptide(L)'
;MRSMQRGLLCAGVAAITAAAAGTALAQAGNEWSQYGADASNTRFSSLNQINTGNVKNLKVLWAHSMGTLESQESTPVVVDGTMYVTSSTGPRYVFALDAKTGARKWTYQPEMPADYMSTVCCGLDNRGVAVANGKVFYGRLDAKLEALDAKTGKRLWTVTVADYKRGHAITSAPLIVKDLVITGIAGGEYGIRGFVTAYKQSTGEQVWKTYTIPGPGEPGHESWKGDSWKTGGGSTWGVGSYDAGRNTVYWSTSNAGPWGAQTRGTDSSDYGPYSNQWTASQLAFDADTGAIKWGYQYTPHDAWDYDGINEGVLTDLDIGGKKVPALMHADRNGFFYVLNRETGKVVSAEPFVTVNWATHVDLESGRPVEAANNEKRPQLGKWARNVCPNLIGGKNWSPMSYSKADRVRVSARVQHVHGHRQPRRGVLARQVLSRLRVQPRHAGRHGLAPGRVHGLGSGREEAGLEHRGAQHVGRRCHDHGGRAGVLRQPGWRAARGECQDGRGAVAVPHGNGHHAEPHDLHHRRQAVRRHRGRPAQGTAFLLRQDRPEDDGREP
;
A
#
# COMPACT_ATOMS: atom_id res chain seq x y z
N MET A 1 -16.72 -75.64 30.53
CA MET A 1 -16.46 -75.78 29.08
C MET A 1 -16.18 -74.39 28.50
N ARG A 2 -15.29 -74.37 27.49
CA ARG A 2 -14.59 -73.28 26.79
C ARG A 2 -15.39 -72.04 26.31
N SER A 3 -14.72 -70.88 26.43
CA SER A 3 -14.37 -69.86 25.39
C SER A 3 -15.39 -68.92 24.71
N MET A 4 -15.02 -67.63 24.74
CA MET A 4 -14.83 -66.66 23.61
C MET A 4 -15.94 -65.70 23.10
N GLN A 5 -15.47 -64.45 22.86
CA GLN A 5 -15.93 -63.32 21.99
C GLN A 5 -16.97 -62.31 22.53
N ARG A 6 -16.63 -61.01 22.80
CA ARG A 6 -16.35 -59.82 21.91
C ARG A 6 -17.60 -59.36 21.13
N GLY A 7 -18.00 -58.08 21.01
CA GLY A 7 -17.51 -56.76 21.40
C GLY A 7 -18.31 -55.63 20.70
N LEU A 8 -18.11 -54.35 21.10
CA LEU A 8 -18.10 -53.07 20.32
C LEU A 8 -18.18 -51.90 21.33
N LEU A 9 -17.07 -51.25 21.74
CA LEU A 9 -16.39 -50.09 21.14
C LEU A 9 -17.29 -48.90 20.72
N CYS A 10 -17.42 -47.93 21.64
CA CYS A 10 -17.58 -46.51 21.31
C CYS A 10 -16.23 -45.93 20.88
N ALA A 11 -16.13 -45.36 19.68
CA ALA A 11 -14.99 -44.57 19.26
C ALA A 11 -15.46 -43.36 18.45
N GLY A 12 -14.95 -42.17 18.81
CA GLY A 12 -14.76 -41.09 17.85
C GLY A 12 -15.38 -39.74 18.20
N VAL A 13 -14.81 -39.02 19.17
CA VAL A 13 -14.79 -37.54 19.13
C VAL A 13 -13.38 -37.08 19.50
N ALA A 14 -12.55 -36.83 18.50
CA ALA A 14 -11.29 -36.09 18.65
C ALA A 14 -10.84 -35.57 17.27
N ALA A 15 -11.45 -34.46 16.81
CA ALA A 15 -10.98 -33.75 15.62
C ALA A 15 -11.42 -32.27 15.59
N ILE A 16 -11.21 -31.50 16.67
CA ILE A 16 -11.33 -30.04 16.63
C ILE A 16 -10.27 -29.40 17.56
N THR A 17 -8.99 -29.42 17.19
CA THR A 17 -7.98 -28.61 17.93
C THR A 17 -6.82 -28.07 17.08
N ALA A 18 -6.64 -28.47 15.81
CA ALA A 18 -5.47 -28.04 15.04
C ALA A 18 -5.55 -26.60 14.48
N ALA A 19 -6.76 -26.06 14.24
CA ALA A 19 -6.90 -24.75 13.59
C ALA A 19 -6.65 -23.54 14.52
N ALA A 20 -6.80 -23.70 15.84
CA ALA A 20 -6.58 -22.64 16.82
C ALA A 20 -5.10 -22.46 17.22
N ALA A 21 -4.25 -23.47 16.97
CA ALA A 21 -2.86 -23.47 17.38
C ALA A 21 -1.98 -22.49 16.57
N GLY A 22 -2.27 -22.29 15.28
CA GLY A 22 -1.50 -21.39 14.41
C GLY A 22 -1.61 -19.91 14.77
N THR A 23 -2.78 -19.47 15.28
CA THR A 23 -2.99 -18.10 15.78
C THR A 23 -2.46 -17.90 17.20
N ALA A 24 -2.43 -18.96 18.03
CA ALA A 24 -1.96 -18.86 19.42
C ALA A 24 -0.42 -18.87 19.54
N LEU A 25 0.29 -19.55 18.63
CA LEU A 25 1.76 -19.64 18.66
C LEU A 25 2.45 -18.32 18.25
N ALA A 26 1.89 -17.58 17.28
CA ALA A 26 2.38 -16.23 16.95
C ALA A 26 2.22 -15.25 18.13
N GLN A 27 1.25 -15.49 19.02
CA GLN A 27 1.02 -14.67 20.21
C GLN A 27 2.05 -14.94 21.33
N ALA A 28 2.78 -16.07 21.29
CA ALA A 28 3.71 -16.51 22.34
C ALA A 28 5.09 -15.82 22.29
N GLY A 29 5.23 -14.72 21.54
CA GLY A 29 6.41 -13.83 21.55
C GLY A 29 7.70 -14.39 20.94
N ASN A 30 7.80 -15.70 20.71
CA ASN A 30 9.02 -16.37 20.24
C ASN A 30 9.04 -16.63 18.73
N GLU A 31 8.00 -16.27 18.00
CA GLU A 31 7.88 -16.48 16.55
C GLU A 31 7.58 -15.17 15.81
N TRP A 32 7.93 -15.16 14.51
CA TRP A 32 7.58 -14.12 13.55
C TRP A 32 7.17 -14.84 12.27
N SER A 33 5.96 -15.38 12.21
CA SER A 33 5.55 -16.37 11.19
C SER A 33 5.17 -15.77 9.82
N GLN A 34 5.01 -14.46 9.75
CA GLN A 34 4.61 -13.76 8.51
C GLN A 34 5.12 -12.31 8.48
N TYR A 35 4.99 -11.67 7.31
CA TYR A 35 5.51 -10.32 7.05
C TYR A 35 5.22 -9.33 8.19
N GLY A 36 3.95 -9.20 8.60
CA GLY A 36 3.48 -8.25 9.61
C GLY A 36 3.71 -8.60 11.08
N ALA A 37 4.47 -9.66 11.39
CA ALA A 37 4.51 -10.37 12.67
C ALA A 37 3.22 -11.13 13.01
N ASP A 38 2.07 -10.48 12.87
CA ASP A 38 0.75 -11.04 13.11
C ASP A 38 -0.23 -10.69 11.98
N ALA A 39 -1.42 -11.28 12.01
CA ALA A 39 -2.47 -11.05 11.02
C ALA A 39 -2.98 -9.59 11.02
N SER A 40 -2.78 -8.85 12.11
CA SER A 40 -3.17 -7.46 12.26
C SER A 40 -2.10 -6.47 11.74
N ASN A 41 -0.98 -6.97 11.20
CA ASN A 41 0.18 -6.18 10.77
C ASN A 41 0.75 -5.26 11.87
N THR A 42 0.68 -5.63 13.15
CA THR A 42 1.13 -4.72 14.22
C THR A 42 2.65 -4.57 14.26
N ARG A 43 3.40 -5.54 13.74
CA ARG A 43 4.87 -5.63 13.82
C ARG A 43 5.40 -5.42 15.24
N PHE A 44 4.65 -5.90 16.25
CA PHE A 44 5.00 -5.77 17.66
C PHE A 44 5.42 -7.11 18.23
N SER A 45 6.48 -7.09 19.05
CA SER A 45 6.91 -8.25 19.84
C SER A 45 6.75 -7.92 21.32
N SER A 46 6.25 -8.89 22.08
CA SER A 46 6.13 -8.81 23.55
C SER A 46 7.45 -9.11 24.28
N LEU A 47 8.50 -9.52 23.57
CA LEU A 47 9.81 -9.79 24.17
C LEU A 47 10.44 -8.51 24.73
N ASN A 48 10.98 -8.59 25.95
CA ASN A 48 11.52 -7.44 26.68
C ASN A 48 12.95 -7.66 27.21
N GLN A 49 13.60 -8.77 26.82
CA GLN A 49 15.00 -9.04 27.18
C GLN A 49 15.91 -7.88 26.74
N ILE A 50 15.69 -7.36 25.55
CA ILE A 50 16.29 -6.10 25.08
C ILE A 50 15.32 -4.97 25.42
N ASN A 51 15.81 -3.95 26.12
CA ASN A 51 15.02 -2.79 26.55
C ASN A 51 15.90 -1.53 26.63
N THR A 52 15.29 -0.39 26.99
CA THR A 52 15.98 0.91 27.03
C THR A 52 17.15 0.97 28.01
N GLY A 53 17.18 0.10 29.03
CA GLY A 53 18.28 0.03 29.99
C GLY A 53 19.53 -0.68 29.47
N ASN A 54 19.37 -1.62 28.53
CA ASN A 54 20.46 -2.50 28.10
C ASN A 54 20.73 -2.52 26.58
N VAL A 55 19.93 -1.86 25.74
CA VAL A 55 20.09 -1.85 24.27
C VAL A 55 21.46 -1.35 23.80
N LYS A 56 22.12 -0.48 24.59
CA LYS A 56 23.49 -0.03 24.34
C LYS A 56 24.54 -1.15 24.32
N ASN A 57 24.22 -2.31 24.88
CA ASN A 57 25.11 -3.47 24.96
C ASN A 57 24.89 -4.46 23.79
N LEU A 58 23.99 -4.16 22.85
CA LEU A 58 23.67 -5.05 21.74
C LEU A 58 24.90 -5.29 20.85
N LYS A 59 25.12 -6.54 20.45
CA LYS A 59 26.21 -6.95 19.57
C LYS A 59 25.67 -7.79 18.41
N VAL A 60 26.36 -7.74 17.28
CA VAL A 60 26.09 -8.65 16.16
C VAL A 60 26.50 -10.05 16.57
N LEU A 61 25.57 -11.01 16.50
CA LEU A 61 25.86 -12.43 16.74
C LEU A 61 26.37 -13.13 15.49
N TRP A 62 25.75 -12.86 14.35
CA TRP A 62 26.13 -13.39 13.05
C TRP A 62 25.63 -12.48 11.92
N ALA A 63 26.19 -12.65 10.73
CA ALA A 63 25.74 -12.01 9.49
C ALA A 63 25.68 -13.05 8.37
N HIS A 64 24.70 -12.93 7.48
CA HIS A 64 24.53 -13.81 6.32
C HIS A 64 24.50 -12.98 5.04
N SER A 65 25.33 -13.34 4.06
CA SER A 65 25.31 -12.70 2.75
C SER A 65 24.16 -13.26 1.90
N MET A 66 23.32 -12.37 1.36
CA MET A 66 22.19 -12.76 0.51
C MET A 66 22.60 -13.16 -0.91
N GLY A 67 23.89 -13.03 -1.27
CA GLY A 67 24.43 -13.45 -2.57
C GLY A 67 23.90 -12.65 -3.77
N THR A 68 23.36 -11.45 -3.54
CA THR A 68 22.76 -10.56 -4.54
C THR A 68 23.09 -9.10 -4.21
N LEU A 69 23.04 -8.20 -5.20
CA LEU A 69 23.48 -6.81 -5.07
C LEU A 69 22.32 -5.79 -5.06
N GLU A 70 21.14 -6.17 -5.57
CA GLU A 70 19.97 -5.30 -5.59
C GLU A 70 19.34 -5.15 -4.20
N SER A 71 18.39 -4.22 -4.08
CA SER A 71 17.71 -3.85 -2.83
C SER A 71 17.04 -5.04 -2.12
N GLN A 72 17.23 -5.10 -0.80
CA GLN A 72 16.76 -6.19 0.07
C GLN A 72 15.59 -5.68 0.92
N GLU A 73 14.36 -5.95 0.47
CA GLU A 73 13.14 -5.53 1.16
C GLU A 73 12.53 -6.62 2.07
N SER A 74 13.07 -7.85 2.03
CA SER A 74 12.52 -8.99 2.76
C SER A 74 12.44 -8.74 4.26
N THR A 75 11.28 -9.01 4.86
CA THR A 75 11.19 -9.24 6.31
C THR A 75 11.54 -10.71 6.58
N PRO A 76 12.57 -11.03 7.39
CA PRO A 76 12.83 -12.40 7.78
C PRO A 76 11.68 -12.96 8.63
N VAL A 77 11.25 -14.18 8.32
CA VAL A 77 10.20 -14.91 9.05
C VAL A 77 10.85 -16.01 9.88
N VAL A 78 10.53 -16.11 11.16
CA VAL A 78 11.13 -17.08 12.09
C VAL A 78 10.04 -18.00 12.65
N VAL A 79 10.13 -19.29 12.36
CA VAL A 79 9.23 -20.35 12.83
C VAL A 79 10.07 -21.53 13.28
N ASP A 80 9.79 -22.08 14.47
CA ASP A 80 10.51 -23.24 15.02
C ASP A 80 12.05 -23.12 14.95
N GLY A 81 12.58 -21.94 15.31
CA GLY A 81 14.03 -21.66 15.28
C GLY A 81 14.67 -21.62 13.89
N THR A 82 13.86 -21.62 12.82
CA THR A 82 14.32 -21.48 11.45
C THR A 82 13.92 -20.11 10.90
N MET A 83 14.89 -19.35 10.40
CA MET A 83 14.69 -18.09 9.72
C MET A 83 14.59 -18.31 8.22
N TYR A 84 13.51 -17.85 7.62
CA TYR A 84 13.26 -17.87 6.18
C TYR A 84 13.34 -16.46 5.62
N VAL A 85 14.06 -16.29 4.51
CA VAL A 85 14.31 -14.97 3.91
C VAL A 85 14.55 -15.10 2.41
N THR A 86 14.06 -14.13 1.63
CA THR A 86 14.32 -14.05 0.19
C THR A 86 15.41 -13.03 -0.09
N SER A 87 16.22 -13.28 -1.10
CA SER A 87 17.13 -12.27 -1.65
C SER A 87 16.42 -11.37 -2.67
N SER A 88 17.10 -10.31 -3.08
CA SER A 88 16.72 -9.52 -4.26
C SER A 88 16.84 -10.32 -5.57
N THR A 89 16.52 -9.67 -6.68
CA THR A 89 16.28 -10.22 -8.03
C THR A 89 15.05 -11.12 -8.15
N GLY A 90 14.05 -10.86 -7.32
CA GLY A 90 12.67 -11.29 -7.54
C GLY A 90 12.22 -12.73 -7.28
N PRO A 91 12.75 -13.53 -6.33
CA PRO A 91 14.08 -13.51 -5.72
C PRO A 91 15.08 -14.41 -6.47
N ARG A 92 16.40 -14.15 -6.35
CA ARG A 92 17.45 -15.11 -6.76
C ARG A 92 17.39 -16.37 -5.90
N TYR A 93 17.28 -16.17 -4.60
CA TYR A 93 17.40 -17.21 -3.59
C TYR A 93 16.31 -17.08 -2.54
N VAL A 94 15.81 -18.22 -2.09
CA VAL A 94 15.06 -18.38 -0.85
C VAL A 94 15.94 -19.17 0.10
N PHE A 95 16.19 -18.66 1.30
CA PHE A 95 17.04 -19.30 2.30
C PHE A 95 16.20 -19.80 3.47
N ALA A 96 16.60 -20.95 4.02
CA ALA A 96 16.31 -21.30 5.40
C ALA A 96 17.62 -21.35 6.19
N LEU A 97 17.66 -20.60 7.27
CA LEU A 97 18.80 -20.45 8.16
C LEU A 97 18.41 -20.91 9.57
N ASP A 98 19.36 -21.46 10.30
CA ASP A 98 19.22 -21.57 11.76
C ASP A 98 19.21 -20.15 12.36
N ALA A 99 18.14 -19.80 13.07
CA ALA A 99 17.93 -18.43 13.53
C ALA A 99 18.96 -17.99 14.60
N LYS A 100 19.56 -18.94 15.33
CA LYS A 100 20.55 -18.63 16.38
C LYS A 100 21.95 -18.45 15.82
N THR A 101 22.32 -19.25 14.81
CA THR A 101 23.69 -19.32 14.31
C THR A 101 23.90 -18.69 12.94
N GLY A 102 22.82 -18.45 12.18
CA GLY A 102 22.89 -18.02 10.78
C GLY A 102 23.33 -19.12 9.82
N ALA A 103 23.52 -20.36 10.31
CA ALA A 103 23.94 -21.49 9.50
C ALA A 103 22.84 -21.86 8.50
N ARG A 104 23.25 -22.08 7.25
CA ARG A 104 22.33 -22.38 6.16
C ARG A 104 21.84 -23.81 6.24
N LYS A 105 20.52 -24.00 6.40
CA LYS A 105 19.86 -25.31 6.35
C LYS A 105 19.63 -25.74 4.90
N TRP A 106 19.06 -24.85 4.10
CA TRP A 106 18.90 -25.03 2.65
C TRP A 106 18.84 -23.69 1.91
N THR A 107 19.07 -23.76 0.60
CA THR A 107 18.81 -22.66 -0.35
C THR A 107 18.02 -23.23 -1.52
N TYR A 108 16.98 -22.52 -1.91
CA TYR A 108 16.27 -22.74 -3.15
C TYR A 108 16.52 -21.57 -4.10
N GLN A 109 16.63 -21.88 -5.39
CA GLN A 109 16.90 -20.91 -6.44
C GLN A 109 15.87 -21.12 -7.55
N PRO A 110 14.83 -20.28 -7.67
CA PRO A 110 13.86 -20.43 -8.75
C PRO A 110 14.51 -20.21 -10.10
N GLU A 111 14.06 -20.97 -11.10
CA GLU A 111 14.34 -20.69 -12.50
C GLU A 111 13.46 -19.53 -12.96
N MET A 112 14.08 -18.43 -13.39
CA MET A 112 13.40 -17.22 -13.87
C MET A 112 13.58 -17.10 -15.39
N PRO A 113 12.57 -16.62 -16.14
CA PRO A 113 12.73 -16.24 -17.55
C PRO A 113 13.88 -15.23 -17.71
N ALA A 114 14.57 -15.23 -18.84
CA ALA A 114 15.69 -14.30 -19.06
C ALA A 114 15.26 -12.82 -19.19
N ASP A 115 14.00 -12.58 -19.56
CA ASP A 115 13.43 -11.27 -19.91
C ASP A 115 12.58 -10.62 -18.81
N TYR A 116 12.37 -11.29 -17.67
CA TYR A 116 11.46 -10.83 -16.60
C TYR A 116 11.82 -9.45 -16.01
N MET A 117 13.09 -9.04 -16.08
CA MET A 117 13.54 -7.76 -15.54
C MET A 117 12.96 -6.56 -16.31
N SER A 118 12.56 -6.75 -17.57
CA SER A 118 12.03 -5.68 -18.43
C SER A 118 10.59 -5.27 -18.09
N THR A 119 9.89 -6.05 -17.26
CA THR A 119 8.46 -5.89 -16.95
C THR A 119 8.21 -5.44 -15.51
N VAL A 120 9.21 -4.84 -14.85
CA VAL A 120 9.17 -4.43 -13.44
C VAL A 120 9.58 -2.96 -13.31
N CYS A 121 8.76 -2.16 -12.63
CA CYS A 121 8.95 -0.69 -12.63
C CYS A 121 10.13 -0.23 -11.77
N CYS A 122 10.24 -0.80 -10.57
CA CYS A 122 10.74 -0.04 -9.41
C CYS A 122 11.82 -0.78 -8.63
N GLY A 123 12.60 -1.63 -9.31
CA GLY A 123 13.65 -2.45 -8.71
C GLY A 123 13.33 -3.94 -8.74
N LEU A 124 14.36 -4.76 -8.58
CA LEU A 124 14.25 -6.21 -8.63
C LEU A 124 13.98 -6.81 -7.24
N ASP A 125 13.08 -6.18 -6.50
CA ASP A 125 12.87 -6.43 -5.08
C ASP A 125 11.97 -7.66 -4.80
N ASN A 126 12.05 -8.15 -3.57
CA ASN A 126 11.13 -9.13 -3.01
C ASN A 126 10.97 -8.91 -1.51
N ARG A 127 9.72 -8.86 -1.01
CA ARG A 127 9.42 -8.52 0.40
C ARG A 127 9.33 -9.71 1.34
N GLY A 128 9.64 -10.91 0.85
CA GLY A 128 9.86 -12.07 1.70
C GLY A 128 8.82 -13.18 1.50
N VAL A 129 8.69 -13.98 2.54
CA VAL A 129 7.89 -15.20 2.55
C VAL A 129 6.78 -15.14 3.58
N ALA A 130 5.84 -16.08 3.49
CA ALA A 130 5.01 -16.49 4.60
C ALA A 130 5.21 -17.99 4.88
N VAL A 131 5.08 -18.40 6.15
CA VAL A 131 5.29 -19.79 6.55
C VAL A 131 4.08 -20.31 7.30
N ALA A 132 3.53 -21.42 6.82
CA ALA A 132 2.39 -22.09 7.45
C ALA A 132 2.35 -23.57 7.05
N ASN A 133 1.86 -24.43 7.95
CA ASN A 133 1.58 -25.84 7.66
C ASN A 133 2.75 -26.59 6.99
N GLY A 134 3.97 -26.34 7.49
CA GLY A 134 5.21 -26.94 7.00
C GLY A 134 5.64 -26.46 5.61
N LYS A 135 5.14 -25.31 5.14
CA LYS A 135 5.43 -24.76 3.81
C LYS A 135 5.90 -23.32 3.88
N VAL A 136 6.73 -22.94 2.92
CA VAL A 136 7.19 -21.57 2.69
C VAL A 136 6.56 -21.08 1.38
N PHE A 137 5.82 -19.97 1.43
CA PHE A 137 5.14 -19.38 0.28
C PHE A 137 5.76 -18.05 -0.08
N TYR A 138 5.97 -17.80 -1.36
CA TYR A 138 6.51 -16.52 -1.83
C TYR A 138 6.13 -16.23 -3.29
N GLY A 139 6.03 -14.93 -3.60
CA GLY A 139 5.78 -14.44 -4.94
C GLY A 139 7.07 -14.18 -5.72
N ARG A 140 6.97 -14.24 -7.05
CA ARG A 140 8.08 -14.04 -7.99
C ARG A 140 7.80 -12.87 -8.94
N LEU A 141 8.86 -12.23 -9.43
CA LEU A 141 8.73 -11.12 -10.39
C LEU A 141 8.21 -11.54 -11.77
N ASP A 142 8.23 -12.82 -12.12
CA ASP A 142 7.54 -13.37 -13.31
C ASP A 142 6.06 -13.74 -13.04
N ALA A 143 5.45 -13.08 -12.05
CA ALA A 143 4.05 -13.24 -11.65
C ALA A 143 3.64 -14.68 -11.30
N LYS A 144 4.54 -15.42 -10.63
CA LYS A 144 4.27 -16.75 -10.08
C LYS A 144 4.24 -16.76 -8.57
N LEU A 145 3.45 -17.67 -8.01
CA LEU A 145 3.41 -18.01 -6.59
C LEU A 145 3.92 -19.44 -6.43
N GLU A 146 4.86 -19.67 -5.51
CA GLU A 146 5.40 -21.01 -5.22
C GLU A 146 5.24 -21.38 -3.75
N ALA A 147 5.10 -22.68 -3.51
CA ALA A 147 5.25 -23.28 -2.19
C ALA A 147 6.45 -24.23 -2.16
N LEU A 148 7.27 -24.09 -1.13
CA LEU A 148 8.38 -24.98 -0.83
C LEU A 148 8.08 -25.75 0.45
N ASP A 149 8.56 -26.98 0.55
CA ASP A 149 8.62 -27.71 1.81
C ASP A 149 9.58 -26.99 2.77
N ALA A 150 9.10 -26.63 3.96
CA ALA A 150 9.86 -25.79 4.89
C ALA A 150 11.13 -26.48 5.43
N LYS A 151 11.15 -27.81 5.49
CA LYS A 151 12.29 -28.58 6.01
C LYS A 151 13.39 -28.76 4.95
N THR A 152 12.99 -28.94 3.70
CA THR A 152 13.91 -29.38 2.62
C THR A 152 14.15 -28.33 1.54
N GLY A 153 13.31 -27.31 1.45
CA GLY A 153 13.36 -26.30 0.38
C GLY A 153 12.89 -26.83 -1.00
N LYS A 154 12.38 -28.06 -1.07
CA LYS A 154 11.87 -28.63 -2.32
C LYS A 154 10.56 -27.96 -2.72
N ARG A 155 10.45 -27.56 -3.99
CA ARG A 155 9.19 -27.04 -4.54
C ARG A 155 8.10 -28.10 -4.48
N LEU A 156 6.98 -27.74 -3.86
CA LEU A 156 5.77 -28.55 -3.76
C LEU A 156 4.81 -28.24 -4.91
N TRP A 157 4.60 -26.96 -5.19
CA TRP A 157 3.80 -26.49 -6.31
C TRP A 157 4.23 -25.10 -6.77
N THR A 158 3.83 -24.73 -7.98
CA THR A 158 4.00 -23.40 -8.58
C THR A 158 2.76 -23.08 -9.41
N VAL A 159 2.30 -21.82 -9.36
CA VAL A 159 1.18 -21.34 -10.17
C VAL A 159 1.53 -20.02 -10.84
N THR A 160 1.10 -19.89 -12.09
CA THR A 160 1.15 -18.62 -12.83
C THR A 160 -0.06 -17.79 -12.45
N VAL A 161 0.16 -16.67 -11.76
CA VAL A 161 -0.89 -15.78 -11.25
C VAL A 161 -1.36 -14.79 -12.33
N ALA A 162 -0.43 -14.34 -13.17
CA ALA A 162 -0.71 -13.50 -14.32
C ALA A 162 0.39 -13.63 -15.38
N ASP A 163 0.13 -13.08 -16.57
CA ASP A 163 1.13 -12.96 -17.62
C ASP A 163 2.07 -11.78 -17.33
N TYR A 164 3.32 -12.08 -16.96
CA TYR A 164 4.33 -11.07 -16.66
C TYR A 164 4.69 -10.22 -17.88
N LYS A 165 4.53 -10.74 -19.11
CA LYS A 165 4.79 -9.99 -20.34
C LYS A 165 3.82 -8.82 -20.54
N ARG A 166 2.73 -8.79 -19.77
CA ARG A 166 1.79 -7.68 -19.71
C ARG A 166 2.07 -6.71 -18.55
N GLY A 167 3.27 -6.76 -17.98
CA GLY A 167 3.70 -5.86 -16.89
C GLY A 167 3.27 -6.28 -15.49
N HIS A 168 2.83 -7.53 -15.32
CA HIS A 168 2.50 -8.07 -14.00
C HIS A 168 3.74 -8.60 -13.29
N ALA A 169 3.85 -8.36 -11.99
CA ALA A 169 4.89 -8.93 -11.15
C ALA A 169 4.36 -9.18 -9.73
N ILE A 170 4.96 -10.08 -8.96
CA ILE A 170 4.69 -10.20 -7.52
C ILE A 170 5.95 -9.81 -6.75
N THR A 171 5.88 -8.66 -6.08
CA THR A 171 6.97 -8.13 -5.24
C THR A 171 6.76 -8.42 -3.76
N SER A 172 5.51 -8.64 -3.32
CA SER A 172 5.16 -8.77 -1.91
C SER A 172 5.11 -10.20 -1.39
N ALA A 173 5.33 -10.34 -0.08
CA ALA A 173 5.09 -11.58 0.64
C ALA A 173 3.58 -11.90 0.64
N PRO A 174 3.18 -13.18 0.53
CA PRO A 174 1.78 -13.56 0.68
C PRO A 174 1.25 -13.35 2.12
N LEU A 175 -0.08 -13.32 2.27
CA LEU A 175 -0.77 -13.36 3.55
C LEU A 175 -1.36 -14.76 3.77
N ILE A 176 -1.17 -15.33 4.95
CA ILE A 176 -1.79 -16.60 5.35
C ILE A 176 -3.12 -16.33 6.05
N VAL A 177 -4.19 -16.94 5.55
CA VAL A 177 -5.53 -16.85 6.13
C VAL A 177 -6.15 -18.23 6.11
N LYS A 178 -6.41 -18.82 7.28
CA LYS A 178 -6.94 -20.20 7.39
C LYS A 178 -6.05 -21.19 6.61
N ASP A 179 -6.61 -21.91 5.65
CA ASP A 179 -5.96 -22.83 4.72
C ASP A 179 -5.59 -22.16 3.36
N LEU A 180 -5.77 -20.85 3.26
CA LEU A 180 -5.48 -20.05 2.07
C LEU A 180 -4.13 -19.34 2.17
N VAL A 181 -3.52 -19.15 1.00
CA VAL A 181 -2.43 -18.21 0.75
C VAL A 181 -2.96 -17.14 -0.20
N ILE A 182 -2.96 -15.90 0.26
CA ILE A 182 -3.51 -14.75 -0.45
C ILE A 182 -2.36 -13.89 -0.96
N THR A 183 -2.42 -13.50 -2.23
CA THR A 183 -1.42 -12.62 -2.83
C THR A 183 -2.07 -11.54 -3.70
N GLY A 184 -1.38 -10.41 -3.79
CA GLY A 184 -1.70 -9.33 -4.71
C GLY A 184 -0.84 -9.38 -5.97
N ILE A 185 -0.83 -8.28 -6.71
CA ILE A 185 -0.11 -8.14 -7.97
C ILE A 185 0.42 -6.71 -8.12
N ALA A 186 1.61 -6.54 -8.70
CA ALA A 186 2.17 -5.26 -9.10
C ALA A 186 1.99 -5.02 -10.62
N GLY A 187 2.13 -3.77 -11.05
CA GLY A 187 2.07 -3.40 -12.47
C GLY A 187 1.30 -2.10 -12.78
N GLY A 188 1.06 -1.24 -11.80
CA GLY A 188 0.30 0.02 -11.99
C GLY A 188 0.81 0.86 -13.16
N GLU A 189 2.13 0.90 -13.34
CA GLU A 189 2.83 1.69 -14.36
C GLU A 189 2.77 1.05 -15.76
N TYR A 190 2.34 -0.22 -15.86
CA TYR A 190 2.28 -0.98 -17.11
C TYR A 190 0.85 -1.25 -17.59
N GLY A 191 -0.15 -0.56 -17.02
CA GLY A 191 -1.52 -0.63 -17.50
C GLY A 191 -2.20 -1.98 -17.25
N ILE A 192 -1.92 -2.61 -16.11
CA ILE A 192 -2.66 -3.80 -15.67
C ILE A 192 -4.05 -3.42 -15.12
N ARG A 193 -4.91 -4.43 -14.90
CA ARG A 193 -6.08 -4.32 -14.01
C ARG A 193 -5.76 -5.10 -12.73
N GLY A 194 -5.59 -4.39 -11.62
CA GLY A 194 -5.22 -4.99 -10.34
C GLY A 194 -6.26 -5.94 -9.77
N PHE A 195 -5.80 -6.87 -8.93
CA PHE A 195 -6.64 -7.89 -8.29
C PHE A 195 -6.00 -8.42 -7.00
N VAL A 196 -6.79 -9.03 -6.13
CA VAL A 196 -6.32 -9.90 -5.04
C VAL A 196 -6.79 -11.33 -5.34
N THR A 197 -6.00 -12.33 -5.00
CA THR A 197 -6.33 -13.74 -5.29
C THR A 197 -5.90 -14.64 -4.14
N ALA A 198 -6.67 -15.70 -3.91
CA ALA A 198 -6.40 -16.72 -2.90
C ALA A 198 -6.24 -18.10 -3.52
N TYR A 199 -5.33 -18.87 -2.96
CA TYR A 199 -5.05 -20.25 -3.35
C TYR A 199 -5.05 -21.17 -2.13
N LYS A 200 -5.41 -22.43 -2.32
CA LYS A 200 -5.24 -23.45 -1.26
C LYS A 200 -3.76 -23.66 -0.98
N GLN A 201 -3.36 -23.60 0.29
CA GLN A 201 -1.97 -23.83 0.71
C GLN A 201 -1.44 -25.22 0.32
N SER A 202 -2.32 -26.23 0.28
CA SER A 202 -1.96 -27.63 0.01
C SER A 202 -1.65 -27.89 -1.46
N THR A 203 -2.41 -27.31 -2.38
CA THR A 203 -2.39 -27.67 -3.81
C THR A 203 -2.01 -26.53 -4.75
N GLY A 204 -2.11 -25.28 -4.30
CA GLY A 204 -2.02 -24.12 -5.20
C GLY A 204 -3.26 -23.90 -6.06
N GLU A 205 -4.38 -24.60 -5.81
CA GLU A 205 -5.63 -24.37 -6.54
C GLU A 205 -6.21 -22.99 -6.20
N GLN A 206 -6.57 -22.20 -7.23
CA GLN A 206 -7.18 -20.88 -7.04
C GLN A 206 -8.59 -21.03 -6.48
N VAL A 207 -8.86 -20.40 -5.34
CA VAL A 207 -10.18 -20.41 -4.68
C VAL A 207 -11.02 -19.23 -5.17
N TRP A 208 -10.43 -18.04 -5.16
CA TRP A 208 -11.08 -16.83 -5.65
C TRP A 208 -10.04 -15.84 -6.20
N LYS A 209 -10.50 -14.98 -7.11
CA LYS A 209 -9.77 -13.83 -7.64
C LYS A 209 -10.74 -12.69 -7.82
N THR A 210 -10.42 -11.54 -7.25
CA THR A 210 -11.26 -10.34 -7.28
C THR A 210 -10.48 -9.19 -7.86
N TYR A 211 -10.94 -8.67 -8.99
CA TYR A 211 -10.40 -7.42 -9.55
C TYR A 211 -10.77 -6.24 -8.66
N THR A 212 -9.84 -5.32 -8.46
CA THR A 212 -10.05 -4.14 -7.61
C THR A 212 -10.76 -3.01 -8.37
N ILE A 213 -10.53 -2.92 -9.67
CA ILE A 213 -11.21 -1.98 -10.56
C ILE A 213 -12.51 -2.64 -11.05
N PRO A 214 -13.69 -2.03 -10.86
CA PRO A 214 -14.98 -2.58 -11.27
C PRO A 214 -15.17 -2.54 -12.79
N GLY A 215 -15.63 -3.67 -13.33
CA GLY A 215 -16.02 -3.83 -14.74
C GLY A 215 -17.50 -3.49 -14.97
N PRO A 216 -17.97 -3.57 -16.23
CA PRO A 216 -19.37 -3.27 -16.56
C PRO A 216 -20.36 -4.06 -15.70
N GLY A 217 -21.31 -3.35 -15.07
CA GLY A 217 -22.32 -3.93 -14.18
C GLY A 217 -21.89 -4.05 -12.70
N GLU A 218 -20.63 -3.77 -12.37
CA GLU A 218 -20.15 -3.75 -10.99
C GLU A 218 -20.25 -2.33 -10.38
N PRO A 219 -20.60 -2.19 -9.09
CA PRO A 219 -20.67 -0.89 -8.43
C PRO A 219 -19.36 -0.09 -8.52
N GLY A 220 -19.45 1.18 -8.93
CA GLY A 220 -18.31 2.08 -9.11
C GLY A 220 -17.72 2.09 -10.53
N HIS A 221 -18.23 1.26 -11.45
CA HIS A 221 -17.79 1.22 -12.85
C HIS A 221 -17.97 2.56 -13.57
N GLU A 222 -19.06 3.27 -13.26
CA GLU A 222 -19.38 4.59 -13.78
C GLU A 222 -18.33 5.66 -13.46
N SER A 223 -17.42 5.36 -12.51
CA SER A 223 -16.30 6.24 -12.17
C SER A 223 -15.11 6.17 -13.14
N TRP A 224 -15.25 5.46 -14.26
CA TRP A 224 -14.25 5.36 -15.31
C TRP A 224 -14.73 5.94 -16.62
N LYS A 225 -13.83 6.65 -17.30
CA LYS A 225 -14.07 7.21 -18.62
C LYS A 225 -13.91 6.12 -19.68
N GLY A 226 -15.00 5.73 -20.33
CA GLY A 226 -14.98 4.72 -21.38
C GLY A 226 -14.29 3.44 -20.94
N ASP A 227 -13.31 2.98 -21.72
CA ASP A 227 -12.58 1.73 -21.46
C ASP A 227 -11.33 1.86 -20.58
N SER A 228 -11.10 3.03 -19.97
CA SER A 228 -9.88 3.27 -19.17
C SER A 228 -9.72 2.33 -17.96
N TRP A 229 -10.80 1.72 -17.48
CA TRP A 229 -10.79 0.73 -16.40
C TRP A 229 -10.03 -0.57 -16.77
N LYS A 230 -9.94 -0.92 -18.05
CA LYS A 230 -9.29 -2.17 -18.52
C LYS A 230 -7.78 -2.18 -18.26
N THR A 231 -7.17 -0.99 -18.20
CA THR A 231 -5.74 -0.78 -17.98
C THR A 231 -5.50 0.22 -16.84
N GLY A 232 -6.44 0.31 -15.90
CA GLY A 232 -6.55 1.40 -14.95
C GLY A 232 -5.57 1.35 -13.77
N GLY A 233 -4.62 0.41 -13.74
CA GLY A 233 -3.72 0.22 -12.59
C GLY A 233 -4.42 -0.47 -11.44
N GLY A 234 -4.51 0.19 -10.27
CA GLY A 234 -5.19 -0.34 -9.08
C GLY A 234 -4.56 -1.64 -8.54
N SER A 235 -3.27 -1.83 -8.81
CA SER A 235 -2.47 -2.98 -8.40
C SER A 235 -2.41 -3.12 -6.87
N THR A 236 -2.06 -4.28 -6.35
CA THR A 236 -2.24 -4.68 -4.94
C THR A 236 -0.92 -5.17 -4.34
N TRP A 237 0.17 -4.52 -4.71
CA TRP A 237 1.54 -4.91 -4.42
C TRP A 237 1.98 -4.76 -2.96
N GLY A 238 1.09 -4.46 -2.01
CA GLY A 238 1.36 -4.46 -0.57
C GLY A 238 1.09 -5.83 0.07
N VAL A 239 1.05 -5.86 1.41
CA VAL A 239 0.65 -7.04 2.18
C VAL A 239 -0.59 -6.68 3.00
N GLY A 240 -1.68 -7.42 2.81
CA GLY A 240 -2.93 -7.19 3.54
C GLY A 240 -2.86 -7.58 5.02
N SER A 241 -3.92 -7.26 5.77
CA SER A 241 -4.17 -7.72 7.14
C SER A 241 -5.46 -8.54 7.21
N TYR A 242 -5.67 -9.26 8.30
CA TYR A 242 -6.79 -10.16 8.49
C TYR A 242 -7.37 -10.06 9.92
N ASP A 243 -8.68 -9.85 10.01
CA ASP A 243 -9.45 -9.93 11.25
C ASP A 243 -10.22 -11.25 11.27
N ALA A 244 -9.69 -12.23 12.02
CA ALA A 244 -10.30 -13.55 12.16
C ALA A 244 -11.69 -13.51 12.80
N GLY A 245 -11.96 -12.53 13.69
CA GLY A 245 -13.26 -12.39 14.33
C GLY A 245 -14.36 -11.93 13.38
N ARG A 246 -13.99 -11.33 12.24
CA ARG A 246 -14.93 -10.81 11.23
C ARG A 246 -14.85 -11.56 9.89
N ASN A 247 -13.94 -12.51 9.78
CA ASN A 247 -13.63 -13.19 8.53
C ASN A 247 -13.35 -12.22 7.38
N THR A 248 -12.54 -11.20 7.64
CA THR A 248 -12.32 -10.08 6.71
C THR A 248 -10.84 -9.86 6.48
N VAL A 249 -10.45 -9.87 5.21
CA VAL A 249 -9.12 -9.46 4.73
C VAL A 249 -9.18 -8.00 4.33
N TYR A 250 -8.19 -7.21 4.73
CA TYR A 250 -8.05 -5.81 4.33
C TYR A 250 -6.85 -5.69 3.40
N TRP A 251 -7.07 -5.22 2.18
CA TRP A 251 -6.02 -5.03 1.19
C TRP A 251 -6.18 -3.70 0.49
N SER A 252 -5.06 -3.01 0.30
CA SER A 252 -5.06 -1.67 -0.30
C SER A 252 -4.61 -1.70 -1.76
N THR A 253 -4.92 -0.65 -2.52
CA THR A 253 -4.74 -0.60 -3.98
C THR A 253 -3.88 0.58 -4.41
N SER A 254 -3.14 0.40 -5.50
CA SER A 254 -2.24 1.39 -6.09
C SER A 254 -2.98 2.51 -6.81
N ASN A 255 -2.20 3.48 -7.28
CA ASN A 255 -2.56 4.53 -8.21
C ASN A 255 -3.49 4.11 -9.37
N ALA A 256 -4.18 5.10 -9.94
CA ALA A 256 -4.87 4.95 -11.20
C ALA A 256 -3.91 5.17 -12.38
N GLY A 257 -3.80 4.19 -13.26
CA GLY A 257 -2.96 4.21 -14.45
C GLY A 257 -3.72 4.61 -15.73
N PRO A 258 -3.13 5.38 -16.65
CA PRO A 258 -1.81 6.00 -16.57
C PRO A 258 -1.82 7.26 -15.66
N TRP A 259 -0.64 7.77 -15.29
CA TRP A 259 -0.49 8.93 -14.40
C TRP A 259 -1.19 10.20 -14.90
N GLY A 260 -1.30 10.37 -16.23
CA GLY A 260 -2.06 11.47 -16.82
C GLY A 260 -3.56 11.31 -16.56
N ALA A 261 -4.06 11.97 -15.51
CA ALA A 261 -5.45 11.86 -15.04
C ALA A 261 -6.50 12.19 -16.11
N GLN A 262 -6.21 13.12 -17.03
CA GLN A 262 -7.08 13.51 -18.14
C GLN A 262 -7.46 12.36 -19.09
N THR A 263 -6.64 11.30 -19.12
CA THR A 263 -6.92 10.09 -19.91
C THR A 263 -8.04 9.23 -19.29
N ARG A 264 -8.23 9.33 -17.98
CA ARG A 264 -9.18 8.54 -17.18
C ARG A 264 -10.38 9.36 -16.68
N GLY A 265 -10.43 10.66 -16.98
CA GLY A 265 -11.46 11.55 -16.48
C GLY A 265 -11.34 12.96 -17.05
N THR A 266 -11.52 13.96 -16.17
CA THR A 266 -11.25 15.37 -16.47
C THR A 266 -9.78 15.70 -16.21
N ASP A 267 -9.33 16.88 -16.61
CA ASP A 267 -7.98 17.37 -16.31
C ASP A 267 -8.01 18.33 -15.10
N SER A 268 -8.80 18.02 -14.08
CA SER A 268 -9.01 18.88 -12.91
C SER A 268 -9.44 18.11 -11.67
N SER A 269 -9.38 18.77 -10.51
CA SER A 269 -9.93 18.30 -9.24
C SER A 269 -11.46 18.19 -9.25
N ASP A 270 -12.14 18.93 -10.13
CA ASP A 270 -13.53 18.69 -10.48
C ASP A 270 -13.62 17.56 -11.51
N TYR A 271 -13.66 16.32 -11.01
CA TYR A 271 -13.68 15.10 -11.82
C TYR A 271 -15.08 14.54 -12.07
N GLY A 272 -16.12 15.20 -11.56
CA GLY A 272 -17.50 14.71 -11.65
C GLY A 272 -17.60 13.25 -11.20
N PRO A 273 -18.06 12.32 -12.06
CA PRO A 273 -18.15 10.91 -11.70
C PRO A 273 -16.79 10.19 -11.67
N TYR A 274 -15.74 10.72 -12.31
CA TYR A 274 -14.53 9.98 -12.68
C TYR A 274 -13.51 9.78 -11.55
N SER A 275 -13.96 9.35 -10.38
CA SER A 275 -13.09 9.08 -9.23
C SER A 275 -12.15 7.88 -9.39
N ASN A 276 -12.33 7.06 -10.44
CA ASN A 276 -11.51 5.88 -10.77
C ASN A 276 -11.49 4.82 -9.65
N GLN A 277 -12.66 4.48 -9.11
CA GLN A 277 -12.74 3.46 -8.04
C GLN A 277 -12.31 2.08 -8.57
N TRP A 278 -11.66 1.21 -7.81
CA TRP A 278 -11.13 1.40 -6.46
C TRP A 278 -9.61 1.53 -6.47
N THR A 279 -9.05 2.53 -7.16
CA THR A 279 -7.62 2.88 -7.07
C THR A 279 -7.34 3.72 -5.84
N ALA A 280 -6.10 3.73 -5.36
CA ALA A 280 -5.65 4.47 -4.18
C ALA A 280 -6.62 4.30 -3.00
N SER A 281 -6.98 3.05 -2.71
CA SER A 281 -8.09 2.70 -1.81
C SER A 281 -7.72 1.63 -0.82
N GLN A 282 -8.45 1.57 0.29
CA GLN A 282 -8.56 0.40 1.15
C GLN A 282 -9.82 -0.37 0.81
N LEU A 283 -9.67 -1.66 0.56
CA LEU A 283 -10.78 -2.58 0.38
C LEU A 283 -10.82 -3.61 1.50
N ALA A 284 -12.03 -3.99 1.90
CA ALA A 284 -12.28 -5.12 2.76
C ALA A 284 -12.92 -6.25 1.95
N PHE A 285 -12.38 -7.45 2.07
CA PHE A 285 -12.81 -8.65 1.37
C PHE A 285 -13.31 -9.68 2.37
N ASP A 286 -14.38 -10.37 2.02
CA ASP A 286 -14.68 -11.64 2.66
C ASP A 286 -13.55 -12.63 2.41
N ALA A 287 -13.04 -13.26 3.47
CA ALA A 287 -11.85 -14.10 3.36
C ALA A 287 -12.09 -15.40 2.58
N ASP A 288 -13.32 -15.92 2.61
CA ASP A 288 -13.65 -17.21 1.98
C ASP A 288 -14.04 -17.05 0.51
N THR A 289 -14.69 -15.95 0.17
CA THR A 289 -15.25 -15.73 -1.18
C THR A 289 -14.52 -14.69 -2.01
N GLY A 290 -13.73 -13.81 -1.37
CA GLY A 290 -13.09 -12.68 -2.03
C GLY A 290 -14.06 -11.53 -2.39
N ALA A 291 -15.33 -11.59 -1.97
CA ALA A 291 -16.29 -10.53 -2.24
C ALA A 291 -15.90 -9.23 -1.50
N ILE A 292 -15.95 -8.09 -2.18
CA ILE A 292 -15.71 -6.78 -1.56
C ILE A 292 -16.88 -6.45 -0.63
N LYS A 293 -16.59 -6.27 0.66
CA LYS A 293 -17.54 -5.88 1.71
C LYS A 293 -17.74 -4.37 1.74
N TRP A 294 -16.65 -3.61 1.64
CA TRP A 294 -16.64 -2.15 1.59
C TRP A 294 -15.33 -1.64 0.98
N GLY A 295 -15.33 -0.39 0.53
CA GLY A 295 -14.15 0.33 0.06
C GLY A 295 -14.11 1.77 0.58
N TYR A 296 -12.91 2.27 0.86
CA TYR A 296 -12.63 3.68 1.16
C TYR A 296 -11.51 4.16 0.24
N GLN A 297 -11.77 5.21 -0.54
CA GLN A 297 -10.81 5.75 -1.50
C GLN A 297 -10.03 6.92 -0.88
N TYR A 298 -8.73 6.72 -0.66
CA TYR A 298 -7.84 7.73 -0.07
C TYR A 298 -7.59 8.91 -1.01
N THR A 299 -7.42 8.63 -2.30
CA THR A 299 -7.10 9.66 -3.31
C THR A 299 -7.95 9.45 -4.57
N PRO A 300 -9.20 9.96 -4.57
CA PRO A 300 -10.05 9.93 -5.76
C PRO A 300 -9.40 10.65 -6.93
N HIS A 301 -9.53 10.08 -8.13
CA HIS A 301 -8.99 10.64 -9.36
C HIS A 301 -7.51 11.05 -9.23
N ASP A 302 -6.67 10.14 -8.69
CA ASP A 302 -5.26 10.39 -8.43
C ASP A 302 -4.50 10.95 -9.65
N ALA A 303 -3.63 11.93 -9.37
CA ALA A 303 -2.78 12.64 -10.33
C ALA A 303 -1.32 12.75 -9.87
N TRP A 304 -0.95 12.15 -8.73
CA TRP A 304 0.39 12.28 -8.15
C TRP A 304 1.15 10.97 -8.01
N ASP A 305 0.54 9.86 -8.42
CA ASP A 305 1.04 8.54 -8.11
C ASP A 305 1.06 8.30 -6.59
N TYR A 306 -0.05 8.61 -5.92
CA TYR A 306 -0.20 8.27 -4.50
C TYR A 306 -0.88 6.90 -4.37
N ASP A 307 -0.08 5.83 -4.50
CA ASP A 307 -0.59 4.49 -4.22
C ASP A 307 -1.14 4.40 -2.81
N GLY A 308 -2.38 3.93 -2.68
CA GLY A 308 -2.99 3.59 -1.41
C GLY A 308 -2.40 2.35 -0.74
N ILE A 309 -1.29 1.80 -1.22
CA ILE A 309 -0.88 0.41 -0.98
C ILE A 309 -0.43 0.12 0.46
N ASN A 310 -0.20 1.16 1.25
CA ASN A 310 0.36 1.02 2.57
C ASN A 310 -0.47 0.10 3.48
N GLU A 311 0.22 -0.54 4.41
CA GLU A 311 -0.34 -1.53 5.30
C GLU A 311 -1.48 -0.96 6.16
N GLY A 312 -2.55 -1.73 6.29
CA GLY A 312 -3.62 -1.47 7.26
C GLY A 312 -3.34 -2.19 8.58
N VAL A 313 -3.02 -1.45 9.64
CA VAL A 313 -2.77 -1.99 10.98
C VAL A 313 -4.09 -2.08 11.76
N LEU A 314 -4.44 -3.27 12.23
CA LEU A 314 -5.72 -3.51 12.92
C LEU A 314 -5.56 -3.43 14.44
N THR A 315 -6.40 -2.64 15.09
CA THR A 315 -6.44 -2.57 16.56
C THR A 315 -7.78 -2.00 17.04
N ASP A 316 -8.11 -2.18 18.32
CA ASP A 316 -9.21 -1.45 18.94
C ASP A 316 -8.63 -0.22 19.64
N LEU A 317 -9.04 0.97 19.20
CA LEU A 317 -8.64 2.25 19.78
C LEU A 317 -9.72 2.77 20.72
N ASP A 318 -9.30 3.43 21.80
CA ASP A 318 -10.21 4.26 22.60
C ASP A 318 -10.14 5.70 22.09
N ILE A 319 -11.22 6.16 21.47
CA ILE A 319 -11.35 7.50 20.89
C ILE A 319 -12.57 8.16 21.55
N GLY A 320 -12.33 9.20 22.35
CA GLY A 320 -13.39 9.91 23.07
C GLY A 320 -14.21 9.02 24.03
N GLY A 321 -13.59 8.01 24.65
CA GLY A 321 -14.27 7.08 25.56
C GLY A 321 -15.05 5.97 24.85
N LYS A 322 -14.99 5.90 23.51
CA LYS A 322 -15.62 4.86 22.70
C LYS A 322 -14.55 3.94 22.14
N LYS A 323 -14.77 2.63 22.28
CA LYS A 323 -13.96 1.62 21.58
C LYS A 323 -14.31 1.64 20.10
N VAL A 324 -13.33 1.97 19.27
CA VAL A 324 -13.42 1.97 17.82
C VAL A 324 -12.63 0.78 17.29
N PRO A 325 -13.26 -0.16 16.54
CA PRO A 325 -12.54 -1.18 15.83
C PRO A 325 -11.80 -0.53 14.65
N ALA A 326 -10.54 -0.16 14.85
CA ALA A 326 -9.78 0.67 13.94
C ALA A 326 -8.94 -0.14 12.94
N LEU A 327 -8.82 0.42 11.75
CA LEU A 327 -7.73 0.18 10.80
C LEU A 327 -6.94 1.49 10.69
N MET A 328 -5.65 1.44 10.99
CA MET A 328 -4.74 2.59 10.89
C MET A 328 -3.87 2.47 9.65
N HIS A 329 -3.73 3.56 8.91
CA HIS A 329 -3.04 3.57 7.63
C HIS A 329 -2.34 4.92 7.42
N ALA A 330 -1.02 4.91 7.23
CA ALA A 330 -0.27 6.11 6.86
C ALA A 330 0.02 6.06 5.37
N ASP A 331 -0.68 6.90 4.61
CA ASP A 331 -0.71 6.80 3.16
C ASP A 331 0.44 7.55 2.48
N ARG A 332 0.73 7.17 1.23
CA ARG A 332 1.61 7.92 0.32
C ARG A 332 1.22 9.39 0.24
N ASN A 333 -0.08 9.72 0.22
CA ASN A 333 -0.58 11.09 0.12
C ASN A 333 -0.27 11.97 1.34
N GLY A 334 0.32 11.42 2.41
CA GLY A 334 0.79 12.16 3.58
C GLY A 334 -0.24 12.33 4.70
N PHE A 335 -1.45 11.78 4.55
CA PHE A 335 -2.44 11.68 5.62
C PHE A 335 -2.36 10.35 6.37
N PHE A 336 -2.60 10.42 7.67
CA PHE A 336 -2.75 9.28 8.55
C PHE A 336 -4.23 9.03 8.80
N TYR A 337 -4.74 7.96 8.23
CA TYR A 337 -6.13 7.56 8.29
C TYR A 337 -6.36 6.60 9.45
N VAL A 338 -7.46 6.82 10.17
CA VAL A 338 -8.09 5.86 11.06
C VAL A 338 -9.47 5.57 10.50
N LEU A 339 -9.69 4.36 10.01
CA LEU A 339 -10.99 3.89 9.54
C LEU A 339 -11.63 2.99 10.59
N ASN A 340 -12.95 3.00 10.69
CA ASN A 340 -13.67 1.91 11.35
C ASN A 340 -13.61 0.68 10.42
N ARG A 341 -12.88 -0.37 10.82
CA ARG A 341 -12.61 -1.54 9.98
C ARG A 341 -13.85 -2.39 9.67
N GLU A 342 -14.95 -2.20 10.40
CA GLU A 342 -16.22 -2.90 10.12
C GLU A 342 -16.96 -2.27 8.95
N THR A 343 -16.86 -0.96 8.81
CA THR A 343 -17.74 -0.17 7.92
C THR A 343 -16.99 0.59 6.83
N GLY A 344 -15.67 0.73 6.95
CA GLY A 344 -14.85 1.57 6.07
C GLY A 344 -14.96 3.07 6.36
N LYS A 345 -15.82 3.50 7.29
CA LYS A 345 -16.02 4.92 7.59
C LYS A 345 -14.75 5.54 8.19
N VAL A 346 -14.31 6.66 7.64
CA VAL A 346 -13.21 7.45 8.20
C VAL A 346 -13.60 8.04 9.55
N VAL A 347 -12.72 7.85 10.53
CA VAL A 347 -12.84 8.37 11.90
C VAL A 347 -11.90 9.57 12.10
N SER A 348 -10.72 9.51 11.48
CA SER A 348 -9.70 10.57 11.52
C SER A 348 -8.86 10.50 10.26
N ALA A 349 -8.42 11.65 9.76
CA ALA A 349 -7.49 11.75 8.64
C ALA A 349 -6.64 13.03 8.78
N GLU A 350 -5.46 12.88 9.38
CA GLU A 350 -4.61 14.03 9.75
C GLU A 350 -3.25 13.94 9.02
N PRO A 351 -2.69 15.04 8.51
CA PRO A 351 -1.34 15.04 7.96
C PRO A 351 -0.30 14.52 8.98
N PHE A 352 0.52 13.55 8.59
CA PHE A 352 1.67 13.09 9.39
C PHE A 352 3.02 13.56 8.84
N VAL A 353 2.98 14.28 7.72
CA VAL A 353 4.09 14.99 7.06
C VAL A 353 3.58 16.34 6.55
N THR A 354 4.47 17.14 5.96
CA THR A 354 4.04 18.31 5.18
C THR A 354 3.18 17.86 4.00
N VAL A 355 1.95 18.37 3.96
CA VAL A 355 0.99 18.14 2.89
C VAL A 355 0.55 19.49 2.34
N ASN A 356 0.52 19.65 1.02
CA ASN A 356 -0.06 20.84 0.38
C ASN A 356 -0.92 20.55 -0.85
N TRP A 357 -0.98 19.30 -1.33
CA TRP A 357 -1.86 18.94 -2.45
C TRP A 357 -3.34 19.00 -2.06
N ALA A 358 -3.65 18.78 -0.79
CA ALA A 358 -4.95 18.95 -0.17
C ALA A 358 -4.84 19.75 1.13
N THR A 359 -5.90 20.47 1.47
CA THR A 359 -5.98 21.28 2.70
C THR A 359 -6.34 20.45 3.92
N HIS A 360 -7.24 19.48 3.75
CA HIS A 360 -7.70 18.54 4.76
C HIS A 360 -8.46 17.39 4.08
N VAL A 361 -8.86 16.39 4.87
CA VAL A 361 -9.90 15.42 4.49
C VAL A 361 -11.19 15.82 5.17
N ASP A 362 -12.21 16.09 4.38
CA ASP A 362 -13.55 16.37 4.89
C ASP A 362 -14.18 15.06 5.39
N LEU A 363 -14.46 14.97 6.69
CA LEU A 363 -14.93 13.73 7.32
C LEU A 363 -16.41 13.43 7.05
N GLU A 364 -17.18 14.42 6.57
CA GLU A 364 -18.58 14.22 6.20
C GLU A 364 -18.68 13.50 4.86
N SER A 365 -18.01 14.01 3.83
CA SER A 365 -17.91 13.37 2.52
C SER A 365 -16.92 12.21 2.48
N GLY A 366 -15.96 12.17 3.42
CA GLY A 366 -14.86 11.22 3.45
C GLY A 366 -13.80 11.47 2.37
N ARG A 367 -13.70 12.69 1.82
CA ARG A 367 -12.83 13.00 0.68
C ARG A 367 -11.79 14.07 1.00
N PRO A 368 -10.58 13.98 0.42
CA PRO A 368 -9.62 15.07 0.44
C PRO A 368 -10.16 16.31 -0.28
N VAL A 369 -9.98 17.48 0.32
CA VAL A 369 -10.25 18.78 -0.32
C VAL A 369 -8.96 19.29 -0.91
N GLU A 370 -8.79 19.10 -2.23
CA GLU A 370 -7.61 19.52 -2.98
C GLU A 370 -7.35 21.04 -2.86
N ALA A 371 -6.08 21.43 -3.02
CA ALA A 371 -5.68 22.83 -3.07
C ALA A 371 -6.43 23.58 -4.17
N ALA A 372 -6.79 24.84 -3.89
CA ALA A 372 -7.62 25.65 -4.77
C ALA A 372 -7.02 25.81 -6.17
N ASN A 373 -7.88 26.00 -7.18
CA ASN A 373 -7.48 26.32 -8.55
C ASN A 373 -6.54 25.30 -9.22
N ASN A 374 -6.53 24.04 -8.74
CA ASN A 374 -5.63 22.99 -9.23
C ASN A 374 -4.14 23.36 -9.10
N GLU A 375 -3.74 24.23 -8.16
CA GLU A 375 -2.37 24.75 -8.11
C GLU A 375 -1.30 23.67 -7.85
N LYS A 376 -1.68 22.60 -7.13
CA LYS A 376 -0.81 21.47 -6.80
C LYS A 376 -1.10 20.22 -7.63
N ARG A 377 -2.06 20.28 -8.53
CA ARG A 377 -2.48 19.14 -9.37
C ARG A 377 -1.75 19.20 -10.71
N PRO A 378 -0.98 18.17 -11.10
CA PRO A 378 -0.45 18.07 -12.45
C PRO A 378 -1.58 18.05 -13.48
N GLN A 379 -1.46 18.85 -14.53
CA GLN A 379 -2.46 18.95 -15.61
C GLN A 379 -1.77 18.93 -16.97
N LEU A 380 -2.51 18.61 -18.04
CA LEU A 380 -1.96 18.62 -19.39
C LEU A 380 -1.43 20.01 -19.76
N GLY A 381 -0.14 20.10 -20.09
CA GLY A 381 0.51 21.36 -20.45
C GLY A 381 0.74 22.33 -19.28
N LYS A 382 0.42 21.97 -18.03
CA LYS A 382 0.63 22.81 -16.85
C LYS A 382 1.33 22.05 -15.73
N TRP A 383 2.48 22.58 -15.32
CA TRP A 383 3.32 22.00 -14.29
C TRP A 383 2.79 22.36 -12.89
N ALA A 384 2.54 21.36 -12.06
CA ALA A 384 2.40 21.56 -10.62
C ALA A 384 3.78 21.68 -9.98
N ARG A 385 3.99 22.71 -9.15
CA ARG A 385 5.29 23.00 -8.53
C ARG A 385 5.21 22.93 -7.01
N ASN A 386 6.32 22.49 -6.41
CA ASN A 386 6.49 22.39 -4.95
C ASN A 386 5.36 21.58 -4.31
N VAL A 387 5.01 20.44 -4.89
CA VAL A 387 3.98 19.54 -4.37
C VAL A 387 4.57 18.70 -3.23
N CYS A 388 3.86 18.64 -2.11
CA CYS A 388 4.23 17.87 -0.94
C CYS A 388 3.06 16.95 -0.52
N PRO A 389 3.31 15.65 -0.32
CA PRO A 389 4.57 14.94 -0.60
C PRO A 389 4.86 14.82 -2.11
N ASN A 390 6.08 14.40 -2.50
CA ASN A 390 6.34 14.04 -3.91
C ASN A 390 5.76 12.64 -4.22
N LEU A 391 5.92 12.13 -5.44
CA LEU A 391 5.38 10.82 -5.87
C LEU A 391 5.76 9.64 -4.95
N ILE A 392 6.93 9.69 -4.29
CA ILE A 392 7.39 8.65 -3.37
C ILE A 392 6.56 8.63 -2.07
N GLY A 393 5.86 9.73 -1.78
CA GLY A 393 4.89 9.90 -0.71
C GLY A 393 5.49 10.31 0.63
N GLY A 394 4.61 10.59 1.60
CA GLY A 394 4.99 10.81 2.99
C GLY A 394 5.60 9.55 3.62
N LYS A 395 5.10 8.39 3.18
CA LYS A 395 5.61 7.05 3.46
C LYS A 395 5.42 6.21 2.20
N ASN A 396 6.41 5.38 1.86
CA ASN A 396 6.29 4.37 0.79
C ASN A 396 6.07 2.98 1.42
N TRP A 397 6.47 1.89 0.78
CA TRP A 397 6.17 0.51 1.20
C TRP A 397 6.60 0.13 2.63
N SER A 398 7.58 0.84 3.20
CA SER A 398 8.12 0.50 4.53
C SER A 398 7.02 0.52 5.60
N PRO A 399 6.80 -0.59 6.33
CA PRO A 399 5.65 -0.71 7.21
C PRO A 399 5.87 -0.05 8.56
N MET A 400 4.76 0.35 9.19
CA MET A 400 4.72 0.86 10.55
C MET A 400 4.73 -0.25 11.59
N SER A 401 5.05 0.10 12.84
CA SER A 401 4.84 -0.75 14.01
C SER A 401 3.89 -0.10 15.00
N TYR A 402 3.07 -0.88 15.70
CA TYR A 402 2.10 -0.42 16.70
C TYR A 402 2.24 -1.14 18.05
N SER A 403 2.43 -0.36 19.13
CA SER A 403 2.46 -0.88 20.51
C SER A 403 1.25 -0.39 21.32
N LYS A 404 0.49 -1.33 21.88
CA LYS A 404 -0.57 -1.04 22.87
C LYS A 404 0.01 -0.63 24.23
N ALA A 405 1.16 -1.18 24.62
CA ALA A 405 1.75 -1.02 25.95
C ALA A 405 2.26 0.41 26.23
N ASP A 406 2.81 1.10 25.23
CA ASP A 406 3.51 2.38 25.42
C ASP A 406 2.66 3.65 25.19
N ARG A 407 1.35 3.57 25.48
CA ARG A 407 0.37 4.62 25.16
C ARG A 407 0.32 4.94 23.65
N VAL A 408 -0.12 3.95 22.85
CA VAL A 408 -0.43 4.08 21.41
C VAL A 408 0.70 4.79 20.65
N ARG A 409 1.78 4.07 20.35
CA ARG A 409 2.86 4.57 19.49
C ARG A 409 2.78 3.91 18.12
N VAL A 410 2.70 4.74 17.09
CA VAL A 410 2.89 4.34 15.70
C VAL A 410 4.22 4.90 15.23
N SER A 411 5.12 4.05 14.76
CA SER A 411 6.38 4.47 14.15
C SER A 411 6.26 4.33 12.64
N ALA A 412 6.29 5.46 11.93
CA ALA A 412 6.32 5.50 10.47
C ALA A 412 7.68 6.04 10.03
N ARG A 413 8.37 5.34 9.12
CA ARG A 413 9.52 5.93 8.43
C ARG A 413 9.00 6.96 7.43
N VAL A 414 9.17 8.23 7.77
CA VAL A 414 8.90 9.32 6.84
C VAL A 414 10.02 9.37 5.81
N GLN A 415 9.67 9.30 4.53
CA GLN A 415 10.65 9.40 3.45
C GLN A 415 10.95 10.88 3.17
N HIS A 416 12.18 11.31 3.43
CA HIS A 416 12.63 12.67 3.14
C HIS A 416 13.47 12.64 1.87
N VAL A 417 12.97 13.26 0.79
CA VAL A 417 13.69 13.34 -0.50
C VAL A 417 14.24 14.76 -0.79
N HIS A 418 14.06 15.72 0.13
CA HIS A 418 14.58 17.08 -0.07
C HIS A 418 15.70 17.41 0.95
N GLY A 419 16.82 17.93 0.45
CA GLY A 419 18.03 18.34 1.19
C GLY A 419 17.87 19.51 2.16
N HIS A 420 16.64 19.85 2.57
CA HIS A 420 16.41 20.79 3.66
C HIS A 420 16.38 20.05 4.99
N ARG A 421 17.40 20.31 5.83
CA ARG A 421 17.40 19.94 7.26
C ARG A 421 16.16 20.54 7.93
N GLN A 422 15.10 19.75 8.07
CA GLN A 422 14.11 19.95 9.13
C GLN A 422 14.73 19.51 10.46
N PRO A 423 14.50 20.23 11.58
CA PRO A 423 15.07 19.86 12.86
C PRO A 423 14.58 18.47 13.27
N ARG A 424 15.53 17.61 13.66
CA ARG A 424 15.29 16.24 14.15
C ARG A 424 14.24 16.24 15.26
N ARG A 425 12.98 15.93 14.92
CA ARG A 425 11.94 15.55 15.88
C ARG A 425 11.10 14.42 15.29
N GLY A 426 11.46 13.18 15.61
CA GLY A 426 10.55 12.04 15.46
C GLY A 426 9.40 12.15 16.46
N VAL A 427 8.37 12.96 16.15
CA VAL A 427 7.23 13.23 17.05
C VAL A 427 5.88 13.38 16.31
N LEU A 428 5.75 13.16 15.00
CA LEU A 428 4.49 13.51 14.31
C LEU A 428 3.31 12.55 14.52
N ALA A 429 3.50 11.22 14.47
CA ALA A 429 2.38 10.28 14.71
C ALA A 429 1.80 10.36 16.15
N ARG A 430 2.62 10.82 17.10
CA ARG A 430 2.21 11.03 18.50
C ARG A 430 1.19 12.15 18.64
N GLN A 431 1.29 13.20 17.83
CA GLN A 431 0.36 14.33 17.87
C GLN A 431 -1.04 13.93 17.38
N VAL A 432 -1.13 13.18 16.27
CA VAL A 432 -2.42 12.72 15.70
C VAL A 432 -3.21 11.90 16.73
N LEU A 433 -2.58 10.87 17.31
CA LEU A 433 -3.25 10.01 18.30
C LEU A 433 -3.48 10.71 19.64
N SER A 434 -2.67 11.72 19.99
CA SER A 434 -2.92 12.54 21.19
C SER A 434 -4.07 13.53 21.02
N ARG A 435 -4.34 14.02 19.80
CA ARG A 435 -5.48 14.90 19.50
C ARG A 435 -6.81 14.15 19.50
N LEU A 436 -6.80 12.86 19.16
CA LEU A 436 -7.96 11.96 19.26
C LEU A 436 -8.33 11.60 20.71
N ARG A 437 -7.42 11.84 21.67
CA ARG A 437 -7.72 11.79 23.09
C ARG A 437 -8.18 13.18 23.53
N VAL A 438 -9.50 13.40 23.48
CA VAL A 438 -10.18 14.60 23.97
C VAL A 438 -9.60 15.04 25.32
N GLN A 439 -9.18 16.30 25.42
CA GLN A 439 -8.84 16.95 26.69
C GLN A 439 -10.04 16.86 27.65
N PRO A 440 -9.86 16.47 28.92
CA PRO A 440 -10.92 16.62 29.91
C PRO A 440 -11.23 18.11 30.05
N ARG A 441 -12.49 18.51 29.82
CA ARG A 441 -12.97 19.83 30.26
C ARG A 441 -12.73 19.93 31.77
N HIS A 442 -12.00 20.96 32.20
CA HIS A 442 -11.80 21.26 33.61
C HIS A 442 -13.17 21.52 34.26
N ALA A 443 -13.65 20.55 35.05
CA ALA A 443 -14.64 20.79 36.08
C ALA A 443 -13.92 21.50 37.24
N GLY A 444 -14.30 22.76 37.50
CA GLY A 444 -13.80 23.54 38.62
C GLY A 444 -14.10 22.85 39.95
N ARG A 445 -13.06 22.61 40.75
CA ARG A 445 -13.23 22.28 42.16
C ARG A 445 -13.25 23.58 42.96
N HIS A 446 -14.40 23.90 43.52
CA HIS A 446 -14.52 24.82 44.64
C HIS A 446 -13.83 24.22 45.87
N GLY A 447 -12.83 24.94 46.40
CA GLY A 447 -12.27 24.76 47.73
C GLY A 447 -12.49 26.03 48.53
N LEU A 448 -13.07 25.89 49.71
CA LEU A 448 -13.46 26.95 50.64
C LEU A 448 -12.25 27.64 51.30
N ALA A 449 -12.28 28.99 51.30
CA ALA A 449 -11.90 29.98 52.34
C ALA A 449 -10.47 29.96 52.98
N PRO A 450 -9.98 31.07 53.59
CA PRO A 450 -10.69 32.29 54.02
C PRO A 450 -10.02 33.66 53.71
N GLY A 451 -10.83 34.73 53.76
CA GLY A 451 -10.40 35.99 54.39
C GLY A 451 -10.37 37.28 53.54
N ARG A 452 -11.17 38.25 54.02
CA ARG A 452 -11.05 39.73 53.90
C ARG A 452 -11.79 40.49 52.78
N VAL A 453 -13.01 40.92 53.14
CA VAL A 453 -13.56 42.30 53.28
C VAL A 453 -13.35 43.37 52.18
N HIS A 454 -14.45 44.12 51.96
CA HIS A 454 -14.74 45.33 51.15
C HIS A 454 -15.10 45.05 49.68
N GLY A 455 -16.20 45.52 49.09
CA GLY A 455 -17.28 46.40 49.52
C GLY A 455 -17.96 47.00 48.27
N LEU A 456 -19.30 47.12 48.33
CA LEU A 456 -20.17 48.09 47.64
C LEU A 456 -20.42 48.06 46.11
N GLY A 457 -21.72 48.19 45.78
CA GLY A 457 -22.27 48.96 44.64
C GLY A 457 -22.78 48.14 43.46
N SER A 458 -24.08 47.86 43.32
CA SER A 458 -25.12 48.66 42.61
C SER A 458 -24.92 48.70 41.08
N GLY A 459 -25.88 48.49 40.17
CA GLY A 459 -27.33 48.27 40.12
C GLY A 459 -27.66 47.74 38.70
N ARG A 460 -28.83 47.08 38.47
CA ARG A 460 -30.03 47.58 37.73
C ARG A 460 -29.72 48.15 36.32
N GLU A 461 -30.44 47.87 35.23
CA GLU A 461 -31.87 47.61 34.97
C GLU A 461 -31.99 47.09 33.50
N GLU A 462 -32.80 46.07 33.20
CA GLU A 462 -34.10 46.10 32.47
C GLU A 462 -34.03 46.36 30.94
N ALA A 463 -34.42 45.37 30.11
CA ALA A 463 -35.73 45.14 29.45
C ALA A 463 -35.74 45.75 28.02
N GLY A 464 -36.32 45.22 26.94
CA GLY A 464 -37.38 44.24 26.67
C GLY A 464 -38.21 44.82 25.49
N LEU A 465 -38.36 44.10 24.37
CA LEU A 465 -39.63 43.74 23.65
C LEU A 465 -39.52 44.08 22.13
N GLU A 466 -39.66 43.09 21.23
CA GLU A 466 -40.84 42.78 20.36
C GLU A 466 -41.15 43.85 19.26
N HIS A 467 -41.50 43.57 18.00
CA HIS A 467 -42.37 42.54 17.39
C HIS A 467 -42.22 42.48 15.83
N ARG A 468 -42.66 41.34 15.26
CA ARG A 468 -43.26 40.96 13.93
C ARG A 468 -43.46 42.05 12.83
N GLY A 469 -43.50 41.81 11.51
CA GLY A 469 -43.60 40.62 10.63
C GLY A 469 -44.05 41.04 9.20
N ALA A 470 -44.30 40.06 8.32
CA ALA A 470 -45.12 40.05 7.08
C ALA A 470 -44.45 39.99 5.68
N GLN A 471 -45.18 39.30 4.80
CA GLN A 471 -44.89 38.69 3.49
C GLN A 471 -45.25 39.60 2.29
N HIS A 472 -44.74 39.30 1.08
CA HIS A 472 -45.57 39.19 -0.14
C HIS A 472 -44.87 38.59 -1.39
N VAL A 473 -45.70 38.27 -2.39
CA VAL A 473 -45.59 37.34 -3.53
C VAL A 473 -45.41 38.10 -4.87
N GLY A 474 -44.84 37.47 -5.91
CA GLY A 474 -45.04 37.92 -7.31
C GLY A 474 -44.32 37.11 -8.40
N ARG A 475 -45.09 36.51 -9.33
CA ARG A 475 -44.67 35.84 -10.59
C ARG A 475 -44.53 36.83 -11.76
N ARG A 476 -43.76 36.50 -12.82
CA ARG A 476 -44.17 36.48 -14.26
C ARG A 476 -43.03 36.09 -15.23
N CYS A 477 -43.44 35.50 -16.36
CA CYS A 477 -42.67 35.08 -17.55
C CYS A 477 -42.88 36.04 -18.75
N HIS A 478 -41.95 36.00 -19.72
CA HIS A 478 -41.98 36.27 -21.19
C HIS A 478 -40.72 37.05 -21.64
N ASP A 479 -40.31 37.16 -22.90
CA ASP A 479 -40.04 36.29 -24.07
C ASP A 479 -39.40 37.23 -25.13
N HIS A 480 -38.70 36.68 -26.15
CA HIS A 480 -38.12 37.35 -27.35
C HIS A 480 -36.94 38.33 -27.14
N GLY A 481 -35.89 38.42 -27.97
CA GLY A 481 -35.69 38.08 -29.38
C GLY A 481 -35.28 39.36 -30.15
N GLY A 482 -34.11 39.39 -30.83
CA GLY A 482 -33.83 40.44 -31.84
C GLY A 482 -32.40 41.00 -31.88
N ARG A 483 -31.85 41.05 -33.11
CA ARG A 483 -30.48 41.40 -33.51
C ARG A 483 -30.28 42.92 -33.79
N ALA A 484 -29.01 43.35 -33.82
CA ALA A 484 -28.30 44.04 -34.93
C ALA A 484 -27.59 45.39 -34.62
N GLY A 485 -26.37 45.54 -35.18
CA GLY A 485 -25.59 46.79 -35.37
C GLY A 485 -24.18 46.75 -34.73
N VAL A 486 -23.07 46.29 -35.36
CA VAL A 486 -22.26 46.90 -36.45
C VAL A 486 -21.70 48.28 -36.01
N LEU A 487 -20.38 48.56 -35.87
CA LEU A 487 -19.32 48.66 -36.91
C LEU A 487 -17.97 49.06 -36.24
N ARG A 488 -16.83 48.43 -36.61
CA ARG A 488 -15.55 49.05 -37.09
C ARG A 488 -14.32 48.13 -36.89
N GLN A 489 -13.77 47.74 -38.04
CA GLN A 489 -12.43 47.23 -38.34
C GLN A 489 -11.79 48.27 -39.30
N PRO A 490 -10.45 48.40 -39.48
CA PRO A 490 -9.72 47.42 -40.29
C PRO A 490 -8.23 47.19 -39.97
N GLY A 491 -7.71 46.04 -40.40
CA GLY A 491 -6.29 45.77 -40.59
C GLY A 491 -6.01 44.43 -41.29
N TRP A 492 -5.89 44.48 -42.61
CA TRP A 492 -5.63 43.35 -43.53
C TRP A 492 -4.20 42.80 -43.48
N ARG A 493 -4.02 41.48 -43.66
CA ARG A 493 -3.24 40.85 -44.76
C ARG A 493 -3.47 39.33 -44.80
N ALA A 494 -3.48 38.79 -46.01
CA ALA A 494 -3.98 37.48 -46.41
C ALA A 494 -2.88 36.55 -46.97
N ALA A 495 -3.12 35.23 -46.93
CA ALA A 495 -2.83 34.19 -47.97
C ALA A 495 -3.22 32.80 -47.37
N ARG A 496 -4.35 32.17 -47.77
CA ARG A 496 -4.54 31.10 -48.82
C ARG A 496 -3.63 29.87 -48.65
N GLY A 497 -4.05 28.61 -48.75
CA GLY A 497 -5.28 27.98 -49.29
C GLY A 497 -5.64 26.68 -48.53
N GLU A 498 -6.93 26.35 -48.43
CA GLU A 498 -7.72 25.44 -49.30
C GLU A 498 -7.64 23.95 -48.92
N CYS A 499 -8.76 23.47 -48.38
CA CYS A 499 -9.14 22.06 -48.24
C CYS A 499 -10.00 21.65 -49.45
N GLN A 500 -9.92 20.38 -49.86
CA GLN A 500 -10.95 19.72 -50.65
C GLN A 500 -11.29 18.35 -50.04
N ASP A 501 -12.60 18.11 -49.92
CA ASP A 501 -13.28 16.87 -49.55
C ASP A 501 -13.22 15.82 -50.68
N GLY A 502 -13.40 14.53 -50.33
CA GLY A 502 -13.69 13.48 -51.31
C GLY A 502 -13.93 12.10 -50.70
N ARG A 503 -15.13 11.54 -50.92
CA ARG A 503 -15.74 10.35 -50.29
C ARG A 503 -15.37 9.00 -50.96
N GLY A 504 -15.68 7.89 -50.28
CA GLY A 504 -16.07 6.58 -50.87
C GLY A 504 -15.10 5.44 -50.55
N ALA A 505 -15.36 4.54 -49.59
CA ALA A 505 -16.29 3.40 -49.56
C ALA A 505 -15.71 2.08 -50.16
N VAL A 506 -16.03 0.97 -49.45
CA VAL A 506 -16.15 -0.45 -49.88
C VAL A 506 -15.09 -1.46 -49.32
N ALA A 507 -15.65 -2.52 -48.70
CA ALA A 507 -15.06 -3.77 -48.20
C ALA A 507 -14.56 -4.69 -49.35
N VAL A 508 -13.84 -5.82 -49.23
CA VAL A 508 -14.03 -7.08 -48.46
C VAL A 508 -12.68 -7.91 -48.56
N PRO A 509 -12.54 -9.23 -48.23
CA PRO A 509 -11.41 -9.78 -47.47
C PRO A 509 -10.66 -10.92 -48.24
N HIS A 510 -10.08 -11.90 -47.49
CA HIS A 510 -9.37 -13.15 -47.86
C HIS A 510 -7.85 -13.06 -47.62
N GLY A 511 -7.15 -14.06 -47.08
CA GLY A 511 -7.47 -15.44 -46.69
C GLY A 511 -6.16 -16.25 -46.59
N ASN A 512 -6.13 -17.28 -45.73
CA ASN A 512 -5.32 -18.53 -45.67
C ASN A 512 -3.89 -18.51 -46.28
N GLY A 513 -2.81 -18.95 -45.63
CA GLY A 513 -2.60 -20.14 -44.79
C GLY A 513 -1.39 -20.92 -45.37
N HIS A 514 -0.49 -21.45 -44.53
CA HIS A 514 0.19 -22.76 -44.65
C HIS A 514 1.48 -22.90 -43.80
N HIS A 515 1.66 -24.14 -43.34
CA HIS A 515 2.72 -24.77 -42.54
C HIS A 515 4.14 -24.72 -43.11
N ALA A 516 5.17 -24.75 -42.23
CA ALA A 516 6.14 -25.87 -42.07
C ALA A 516 7.25 -25.52 -41.05
N GLU A 517 7.59 -26.47 -40.17
CA GLU A 517 8.74 -26.48 -39.23
C GLU A 517 10.06 -26.98 -39.93
N PRO A 518 11.14 -27.39 -39.23
CA PRO A 518 12.20 -26.54 -38.67
C PRO A 518 13.60 -26.93 -39.18
N HIS A 519 14.63 -26.13 -38.89
CA HIS A 519 16.04 -26.53 -39.09
C HIS A 519 16.85 -26.45 -37.80
N ASP A 520 17.34 -27.63 -37.40
CA ASP A 520 18.41 -27.92 -36.45
C ASP A 520 19.78 -27.55 -37.07
N LEU A 521 20.74 -27.06 -36.28
CA LEU A 521 22.17 -27.25 -36.57
C LEU A 521 23.06 -27.10 -35.32
N HIS A 522 24.01 -28.04 -35.26
CA HIS A 522 24.88 -28.44 -34.18
C HIS A 522 25.99 -27.47 -33.73
N HIS A 523 26.34 -27.64 -32.44
CA HIS A 523 27.65 -27.54 -31.78
C HIS A 523 28.93 -27.23 -32.60
N ARG A 524 29.75 -26.32 -32.06
CA ARG A 524 31.21 -26.51 -31.93
C ARG A 524 31.77 -25.84 -30.66
N ARG A 525 32.47 -26.64 -29.85
CA ARG A 525 33.37 -26.23 -28.77
C ARG A 525 34.72 -25.80 -29.36
N GLN A 526 35.38 -24.81 -28.78
CA GLN A 526 36.85 -24.74 -28.71
C GLN A 526 37.29 -23.90 -27.51
N ALA A 527 38.36 -24.34 -26.86
CA ALA A 527 38.87 -23.83 -25.60
C ALA A 527 40.36 -23.47 -25.72
N VAL A 528 40.71 -22.31 -25.12
CA VAL A 528 41.99 -21.93 -24.48
C VAL A 528 43.25 -21.72 -25.35
N ARG A 529 43.80 -20.48 -25.34
CA ARG A 529 45.11 -20.17 -24.72
C ARG A 529 45.37 -18.67 -24.50
N ARG A 530 46.10 -18.40 -23.42
CA ARG A 530 46.50 -17.10 -22.84
C ARG A 530 47.58 -16.39 -23.65
N HIS A 531 47.60 -15.06 -23.62
CA HIS A 531 48.84 -14.29 -23.48
C HIS A 531 48.61 -12.94 -22.75
N ARG A 532 49.57 -12.60 -21.88
CA ARG A 532 49.66 -11.38 -21.05
C ARG A 532 50.27 -10.22 -21.85
N GLY A 533 49.84 -8.99 -21.57
CA GLY A 533 50.49 -7.73 -21.95
C GLY A 533 49.76 -6.54 -21.31
N ARG A 534 50.48 -5.61 -20.69
CA ARG A 534 50.06 -4.63 -19.65
C ARG A 534 49.61 -3.25 -20.22
N PRO A 535 49.18 -2.26 -19.40
CA PRO A 535 47.98 -1.43 -19.65
C PRO A 535 48.27 0.05 -19.97
N ALA A 536 47.20 0.79 -20.31
CA ALA A 536 47.17 2.25 -20.33
C ALA A 536 46.11 2.82 -19.36
N GLN A 537 46.50 3.94 -18.74
CA GLN A 537 45.88 4.79 -17.71
C GLN A 537 44.58 5.45 -18.22
N GLY A 538 43.66 6.03 -17.45
CA GLY A 538 43.58 6.43 -16.05
C GLY A 538 42.66 7.65 -15.95
N THR A 539 41.72 7.68 -15.00
CA THR A 539 41.19 8.92 -14.40
C THR A 539 40.47 8.54 -13.09
N ALA A 540 41.09 8.90 -11.97
CA ALA A 540 40.59 8.68 -10.62
C ALA A 540 40.27 10.03 -9.99
N PHE A 541 39.04 10.19 -9.48
CA PHE A 541 38.66 11.30 -8.61
C PHE A 541 39.01 10.95 -7.16
N LEU A 542 39.82 11.82 -6.55
CA LEU A 542 40.27 11.76 -5.17
C LEU A 542 39.14 12.13 -4.19
N LEU A 543 38.85 11.25 -3.24
CA LEU A 543 38.09 11.54 -2.02
C LEU A 543 39.10 11.97 -0.93
N ARG A 544 39.05 13.25 -0.53
CA ARG A 544 39.71 13.74 0.70
C ARG A 544 38.89 13.26 1.90
N GLN A 545 39.57 12.59 2.84
CA GLN A 545 39.11 12.38 4.20
C GLN A 545 39.66 13.53 5.06
N ASP A 546 38.77 14.33 5.65
CA ASP A 546 39.12 15.28 6.69
C ASP A 546 39.26 14.56 8.04
N ARG A 547 40.38 14.80 8.73
CA ARG A 547 40.56 14.55 10.17
C ARG A 547 40.50 15.89 10.92
N PRO A 548 40.05 15.90 12.18
CA PRO A 548 39.81 17.13 12.93
C PRO A 548 41.13 17.72 13.47
N GLU A 549 41.30 19.03 13.30
CA GLU A 549 42.31 19.83 13.99
C GLU A 549 41.78 20.34 15.33
N ASP A 550 42.72 20.40 16.26
CA ASP A 550 42.61 20.66 17.69
C ASP A 550 42.68 22.17 17.97
N ASP A 551 41.96 22.60 19.00
CA ASP A 551 41.79 23.98 19.45
C ASP A 551 43.07 24.50 20.15
N GLY A 552 43.58 25.67 19.78
CA GLY A 552 44.86 26.15 20.31
C GLY A 552 45.22 27.62 20.08
N ARG A 553 44.46 28.52 20.69
CA ARG A 553 44.82 29.89 21.19
C ARG A 553 45.32 30.98 20.22
N GLU A 554 44.49 32.02 20.20
CA GLU A 554 44.65 33.45 19.86
C GLU A 554 45.88 34.16 20.51
N PRO A 555 46.31 35.35 20.01
CA PRO A 555 45.53 36.60 19.98
C PRO A 555 45.20 37.17 18.58
#